data_AF-A0A327WWI5-F1
#
_entry.id   AF-A0A327WWI5-F1
#
_cell.length_a   1.000
_cell.length_b   1.000
_cell.length_c   1.000
_cell.angle_alpha   90.00
_cell.angle_beta   90.00
_cell.angle_gamma   90.00
#
_symmetry.space_group_name_H-M   'P 1'
#
loop_
_entity.id
_entity.type
_entity.pdbx_description
1 polymer ?
#
loop_
_entity_poly.entity_id
_entity_poly.type
_entity_poly.pdbx_seq_one_letter_code
_entity_poly.pdbx_strand_id
1 'polypeptide(L)'
;MAALDVVKNYYECFNQKDWNGMLALVSPDIRHEPNQGEARIGIEKFTAFVHHMDESYDEKLTEMVFFSEPSGQRVAVEFVVNGIYKKAEEGLPAATHQTYVVPAAAFLEVTDGKISRVTTYYNLPLWIKAVSE
;
A
#
# COMPACT_ATOMS: atom_id res chain seq x y z
N MET A 1 2.86 -13.03 16.68
CA MET A 1 2.59 -13.40 15.28
C MET A 1 3.90 -13.41 14.52
N ALA A 2 4.08 -14.31 13.55
CA ALA A 2 5.21 -14.19 12.64
C ALA A 2 5.03 -12.93 11.78
N ALA A 3 6.11 -12.28 11.32
CA ALA A 3 6.01 -11.08 10.48
C ALA A 3 5.15 -11.32 9.23
N LEU A 4 5.24 -12.51 8.64
CA LEU A 4 4.42 -12.90 7.50
C LEU A 4 2.92 -12.81 7.80
N ASP A 5 2.49 -13.24 8.99
CA ASP A 5 1.07 -13.19 9.38
C ASP A 5 0.60 -11.75 9.60
N VAL A 6 1.43 -10.92 10.25
CA VAL A 6 1.14 -9.49 10.44
C VAL A 6 0.93 -8.81 9.09
N VAL A 7 1.82 -9.09 8.13
CA VAL A 7 1.76 -8.49 6.78
C VAL A 7 0.57 -9.02 5.98
N LYS A 8 0.25 -10.32 6.06
CA LYS A 8 -0.96 -10.87 5.43
C LYS A 8 -2.22 -10.20 5.97
N ASN A 9 -2.34 -10.08 7.29
CA ASN A 9 -3.48 -9.42 7.92
C ASN A 9 -3.58 -7.94 7.52
N TYR A 10 -2.44 -7.25 7.38
CA TYR A 10 -2.41 -5.86 6.93
C TYR A 10 -3.01 -5.70 5.53
N TYR A 11 -2.67 -6.58 4.59
CA TYR A 11 -3.23 -6.54 3.24
C TYR A 11 -4.66 -7.09 3.16
N GLU A 12 -5.04 -8.00 4.05
CA GLU A 12 -6.44 -8.41 4.21
C GLU A 12 -7.31 -7.25 4.67
N CYS A 13 -6.86 -6.49 5.69
CA CYS A 13 -7.52 -5.26 6.13
C CYS A 13 -7.64 -4.25 4.98
N PHE A 14 -6.58 -4.05 4.18
CA PHE A 14 -6.63 -3.20 2.99
C PHE A 14 -7.74 -3.63 2.02
N ASN A 15 -7.79 -4.93 1.67
CA ASN A 15 -8.77 -5.47 0.74
C ASN A 15 -10.21 -5.42 1.26
N GLN A 16 -10.39 -5.46 2.59
CA GLN A 16 -11.68 -5.32 3.26
C GLN A 16 -12.06 -3.86 3.53
N LYS A 17 -11.19 -2.90 3.18
CA LYS A 17 -11.32 -1.48 3.55
C LYS A 17 -11.40 -1.25 5.06
N ASP A 18 -10.83 -2.18 5.85
CA ASP A 18 -10.72 -2.06 7.29
C ASP A 18 -9.49 -1.23 7.64
N TRP A 19 -9.63 0.09 7.49
CA TRP A 19 -8.56 1.04 7.77
C TRP A 19 -8.15 1.04 9.24
N ASN A 20 -9.09 0.82 10.16
CA ASN A 20 -8.78 0.75 11.58
C ASN A 20 -7.95 -0.50 11.91
N GLY A 21 -8.29 -1.66 11.36
CA GLY A 21 -7.50 -2.88 11.49
C GLY A 21 -6.12 -2.74 10.86
N MET A 22 -6.03 -2.12 9.67
CA MET A 22 -4.76 -1.83 8.99
C MET A 22 -3.87 -0.91 9.85
N LEU A 23 -4.43 0.17 10.39
CA LEU A 23 -3.72 1.12 11.26
C LEU A 23 -3.33 0.48 12.61
N ALA A 24 -4.12 -0.47 13.11
CA ALA A 24 -3.77 -1.22 14.31
C ALA A 24 -2.55 -2.13 14.10
N LEU A 25 -2.15 -2.46 12.87
CA LEU A 25 -1.03 -3.36 12.58
C LEU A 25 0.30 -2.64 12.34
N VAL A 26 0.30 -1.31 12.26
CA VAL A 26 1.51 -0.51 12.04
C VAL A 26 2.07 0.07 13.35
N SER A 27 3.37 0.36 13.35
CA SER A 27 4.07 1.00 14.45
C SER A 27 3.70 2.49 14.55
N PRO A 28 3.66 3.09 15.75
CA PRO A 28 3.56 4.55 15.91
C PRO A 28 4.63 5.32 15.13
N ASP A 29 5.82 4.73 14.97
CA ASP A 29 6.98 5.32 14.28
C ASP A 29 7.14 4.83 12.84
N ILE A 30 6.06 4.32 12.23
CA ILE A 30 6.06 3.76 10.86
C ILE A 30 6.78 4.69 9.87
N ARG A 31 7.74 4.12 9.11
CA ARG A 31 8.34 4.75 7.95
C ARG A 31 7.66 4.23 6.68
N HIS A 32 6.88 5.08 6.02
CA HIS A 32 6.22 4.78 4.76
C HIS A 32 6.92 5.47 3.60
N GLU A 33 7.48 4.68 2.69
CA GLU A 33 8.17 5.11 1.48
C GLU A 33 7.24 4.85 0.27
N PRO A 34 6.49 5.86 -0.19
CA PRO A 34 5.65 5.71 -1.37
C PRO A 34 6.50 5.55 -2.64
N ASN A 35 5.90 4.95 -3.67
CA ASN A 35 6.51 4.89 -4.99
C ASN A 35 6.80 6.30 -5.52
N GLN A 36 8.03 6.55 -5.98
CA GLN A 36 8.47 7.82 -6.59
C GLN A 36 8.24 9.09 -5.73
N GLY A 37 8.13 8.95 -4.40
CA GLY A 37 7.86 10.08 -3.50
C GLY A 37 8.77 10.12 -2.28
N GLU A 38 8.56 11.12 -1.43
CA GLU A 38 9.30 11.28 -0.18
C GLU A 38 8.74 10.40 0.94
N ALA A 39 9.64 9.98 1.84
CA ALA A 39 9.26 9.17 2.98
C ALA A 39 8.38 9.96 3.97
N ARG A 40 7.32 9.31 4.43
CA ARG A 40 6.46 9.77 5.52
C ARG A 40 6.84 8.99 6.79
N ILE A 41 7.00 9.68 7.91
CA ILE A 41 7.38 9.07 9.19
C ILE A 41 6.32 9.39 10.22
N GLY A 42 5.88 8.37 10.95
CA GLY A 42 4.92 8.45 12.04
C GLY A 42 3.49 8.11 11.63
N ILE A 43 2.73 7.60 12.59
CA ILE A 43 1.35 7.12 12.40
C ILE A 43 0.41 8.22 11.90
N GLU A 44 0.57 9.47 12.35
CA GLU A 44 -0.28 10.58 11.91
C GLU A 44 -0.20 10.81 10.40
N LYS A 45 1.02 10.83 9.85
CA LYS A 45 1.24 11.01 8.40
C LYS A 45 0.79 9.78 7.61
N PHE A 46 0.91 8.60 8.20
CA PHE A 46 0.45 7.36 7.58
C PHE A 46 -1.08 7.30 7.52
N THR A 47 -1.77 7.66 8.61
CA THR A 47 -3.24 7.77 8.67
C THR A 47 -3.76 8.79 7.66
N ALA A 48 -3.13 9.97 7.57
CA ALA A 48 -3.49 10.97 6.57
C ALA A 48 -3.34 10.43 5.14
N PHE A 49 -2.29 9.65 4.88
CA PHE A 49 -2.11 8.97 3.59
C PHE A 49 -3.21 7.94 3.31
N VAL A 50 -3.58 7.09 4.27
CA VAL A 50 -4.64 6.09 4.08
C VAL A 50 -5.98 6.76 3.76
N HIS A 51 -6.34 7.84 4.46
CA HIS A 51 -7.55 8.60 4.16
C HIS A 51 -7.51 9.24 2.77
N HIS A 52 -6.40 9.88 2.40
CA HIS A 52 -6.23 10.45 1.07
C HIS A 52 -6.34 9.39 -0.03
N MET A 53 -5.73 8.22 0.17
CA MET A 53 -5.84 7.10 -0.76
C MET A 53 -7.29 6.61 -0.90
N ASP A 54 -8.03 6.51 0.20
CA ASP A 54 -9.45 6.11 0.18
C ASP A 54 -10.35 7.17 -0.48
N GLU A 55 -9.99 8.46 -0.44
CA GLU A 55 -10.71 9.48 -1.21
C GLU A 55 -10.44 9.37 -2.72
N SER A 56 -9.19 9.15 -3.11
CA SER A 56 -8.74 9.19 -4.50
C SER A 56 -8.95 7.88 -5.26
N TYR A 57 -8.86 6.74 -4.58
CA TYR A 57 -8.82 5.43 -5.21
C TYR A 57 -9.80 4.45 -4.57
N ASP A 58 -10.31 3.51 -5.37
CA ASP A 58 -10.92 2.29 -4.84
C ASP A 58 -10.18 1.08 -5.40
N GLU A 59 -9.30 0.51 -4.57
CA GLU A 59 -8.38 -0.56 -4.97
C GLU A 59 -8.65 -1.89 -4.28
N LYS A 60 -8.44 -2.99 -5.02
CA LYS A 60 -8.36 -4.35 -4.51
C LYS A 60 -7.10 -5.02 -5.04
N LEU A 61 -6.36 -5.65 -4.13
CA LEU A 61 -5.13 -6.38 -4.43
C LEU A 61 -5.45 -7.85 -4.67
N THR A 62 -5.00 -8.38 -5.80
CA THR A 62 -5.15 -9.79 -6.19
C THR A 62 -3.79 -10.42 -6.47
N GLU A 63 -3.76 -11.74 -6.66
CA GLU A 63 -2.56 -12.48 -7.04
C GLU A 63 -1.38 -12.24 -6.08
N MET A 64 -1.68 -12.09 -4.79
CA MET A 64 -0.70 -11.74 -3.78
C MET A 64 0.24 -12.93 -3.50
N VAL A 65 1.53 -12.75 -3.73
CA VAL A 65 2.58 -13.73 -3.44
C VAL A 65 3.52 -13.15 -2.38
N PHE A 66 3.61 -13.82 -1.24
CA PHE A 66 4.41 -13.36 -0.11
C PHE A 66 5.71 -14.14 0.02
N PHE A 67 6.79 -13.43 0.35
CA PHE A 67 8.12 -13.97 0.62
C PHE A 67 8.59 -13.44 1.96
N SER A 68 9.18 -14.30 2.80
CA SER A 68 9.77 -13.89 4.09
C SER A 68 11.21 -14.35 4.17
N GLU A 69 12.06 -13.54 4.81
CA GLU A 69 13.44 -13.93 5.10
C GLU A 69 13.54 -14.78 6.40
N PRO A 70 14.63 -15.56 6.59
CA PRO A 70 14.74 -16.53 7.69
C PRO A 70 14.62 -15.98 9.13
N SER A 71 15.01 -14.73 9.37
CA SER A 71 14.94 -14.08 10.69
C SER A 71 13.51 -13.68 11.08
N GLY A 72 12.57 -13.72 10.13
CA GLY A 72 11.15 -13.47 10.38
C GLY A 72 10.83 -12.00 10.67
N GLN A 73 11.63 -11.05 10.17
CA GLN A 73 11.41 -9.61 10.37
C GLN A 73 11.11 -8.86 9.07
N ARG A 74 11.57 -9.37 7.92
CA ARG A 74 11.29 -8.75 6.61
C ARG A 74 10.40 -9.62 5.74
N VAL A 75 9.46 -8.95 5.07
CA VAL A 75 8.51 -9.56 4.14
C VAL A 75 8.55 -8.78 2.84
N ALA A 76 8.58 -9.48 1.72
CA ALA A 76 8.28 -8.91 0.42
C ALA A 76 6.94 -9.48 -0.05
N VAL A 77 6.19 -8.70 -0.80
CA VAL A 77 4.96 -9.16 -1.44
C VAL A 77 4.89 -8.58 -2.84
N GLU A 78 4.51 -9.42 -3.80
CA GLU A 78 4.13 -9.02 -5.15
C GLU A 78 2.62 -9.21 -5.30
N PHE A 79 1.95 -8.29 -5.98
CA PHE A 79 0.49 -8.31 -6.16
C PHE A 79 0.06 -7.50 -7.38
N VAL A 80 -1.18 -7.72 -7.82
CA VAL A 80 -1.83 -6.92 -8.87
C VAL A 80 -2.82 -5.97 -8.21
N VAL A 81 -2.68 -4.67 -8.48
CA VAL A 81 -3.63 -3.64 -8.06
C VAL A 81 -4.73 -3.54 -9.10
N ASN A 82 -5.99 -3.73 -8.68
CA ASN A 82 -7.17 -3.49 -9.50
C ASN A 82 -7.89 -2.28 -8.90
N GLY A 83 -7.90 -1.15 -9.60
CA GLY A 83 -8.34 0.11 -9.04
C GLY A 83 -9.34 0.88 -9.88
N ILE A 84 -10.07 1.79 -9.23
CA ILE A 84 -10.87 2.86 -9.84
C ILE A 84 -10.29 4.20 -9.38
N TYR A 85 -10.01 5.10 -10.31
CA TYR A 85 -9.51 6.44 -10.00
C TYR A 85 -10.67 7.45 -9.87
N LYS A 86 -11.01 7.79 -8.62
CA LYS A 86 -12.24 8.53 -8.27
C LYS A 86 -12.06 10.04 -8.26
N LYS A 87 -10.93 10.52 -7.73
CA LYS A 87 -10.67 11.95 -7.52
C LYS A 87 -9.26 12.30 -7.99
N ALA A 88 -9.16 13.36 -8.78
CA ALA A 88 -7.89 13.80 -9.34
C ALA A 88 -6.92 14.25 -8.24
N GLU A 89 -5.64 14.02 -8.47
CA GLU A 89 -4.55 14.46 -7.60
C GLU A 89 -3.67 15.48 -8.31
N GLU A 90 -3.04 16.34 -7.53
CA GLU A 90 -2.13 17.35 -8.06
C GLU A 90 -0.96 16.67 -8.80
N GLY A 91 -0.70 17.11 -10.03
CA GLY A 91 0.37 16.56 -10.87
C GLY A 91 0.02 15.24 -11.59
N LEU A 92 -1.18 14.70 -11.39
CA LEU A 92 -1.66 13.49 -12.08
C LEU A 92 -2.78 13.81 -13.08
N PRO A 93 -3.12 12.89 -14.01
CA PRO A 93 -4.22 13.06 -14.95
C PRO A 93 -5.58 13.32 -14.27
N ALA A 94 -6.55 13.81 -15.04
CA ALA A 94 -7.91 14.01 -14.53
C ALA A 94 -8.57 12.66 -14.17
N ALA A 95 -9.23 12.60 -13.03
CA ALA A 95 -10.05 11.46 -12.65
C ALA A 95 -11.45 11.55 -13.29
N THR A 96 -11.84 10.47 -13.96
CA THR A 96 -13.12 10.27 -14.65
C THR A 96 -13.78 8.95 -14.22
N HIS A 97 -13.34 8.33 -13.12
CA HIS A 97 -13.74 6.99 -12.66
C HIS A 97 -13.20 5.85 -13.54
N GLN A 98 -12.08 6.08 -14.21
CA GLN A 98 -11.38 5.09 -15.02
C GLN A 98 -10.82 3.95 -14.15
N THR A 99 -10.90 2.74 -14.69
CA THR A 99 -10.36 1.53 -14.05
C THR A 99 -8.92 1.29 -14.51
N TYR A 100 -8.08 0.76 -13.63
CA TYR A 100 -6.70 0.37 -13.97
C TYR A 100 -6.32 -0.97 -13.34
N VAL A 101 -5.37 -1.65 -14.00
CA VAL A 101 -4.76 -2.89 -13.51
C VAL A 101 -3.24 -2.75 -13.63
N VAL A 102 -2.52 -2.78 -12.50
CA VAL A 102 -1.08 -2.53 -12.47
C VAL A 102 -0.39 -3.50 -11.50
N PRO A 103 0.66 -4.23 -11.94
CA PRO A 103 1.51 -5.00 -11.04
C PRO A 103 2.28 -4.09 -10.09
N ALA A 104 2.38 -4.50 -8.84
CA ALA A 104 3.08 -3.78 -7.79
C ALA A 104 3.81 -4.76 -6.85
N ALA A 105 4.77 -4.23 -6.10
CA ALA A 105 5.45 -4.96 -5.05
C ALA A 105 5.70 -4.06 -3.85
N ALA A 106 5.80 -4.65 -2.67
CA ALA A 106 6.17 -3.93 -1.47
C ALA A 106 7.17 -4.73 -0.62
N PHE A 107 8.04 -4.00 0.07
CA PHE A 107 8.94 -4.52 1.07
C PHE A 107 8.55 -3.95 2.43
N LEU A 108 8.31 -4.84 3.39
CA LEU A 108 7.86 -4.52 4.72
C LEU A 108 8.86 -5.00 5.76
N GLU A 109 8.93 -4.24 6.83
CA GLU A 109 9.69 -4.57 8.03
C GLU A 109 8.74 -4.63 9.21
N VAL A 110 8.90 -5.65 10.05
CA VAL A 110 8.07 -5.88 11.23
C VAL A 110 8.99 -5.91 12.45
N THR A 111 8.65 -5.07 13.43
CA THR A 111 9.35 -4.95 14.71
C THR A 111 8.30 -5.05 15.82
N ASP A 112 8.54 -5.87 16.84
CA ASP A 112 7.62 -6.07 17.97
C ASP A 112 6.17 -6.39 17.56
N GLY A 113 6.01 -7.13 16.47
CA GLY A 113 4.70 -7.53 15.94
C GLY A 113 3.92 -6.42 15.24
N LYS A 114 4.56 -5.28 14.93
CA LYS A 114 3.99 -4.17 14.17
C LYS A 114 4.83 -3.89 12.92
N ILE A 115 4.18 -3.49 11.84
CA ILE A 115 4.88 -3.04 10.63
C ILE A 115 5.55 -1.70 10.95
N SER A 116 6.88 -1.66 10.90
CA SER A 116 7.71 -0.48 11.18
C SER A 116 8.18 0.23 9.91
N ARG A 117 8.17 -0.46 8.76
CA ARG A 117 8.43 0.14 7.44
C ARG A 117 7.58 -0.49 6.35
N VAL A 118 7.13 0.34 5.41
CA VAL A 118 6.52 -0.08 4.14
C VAL A 118 7.20 0.70 3.01
N THR A 119 7.75 -0.01 2.03
CA THR A 119 8.29 0.59 0.79
C THR A 119 7.56 -0.02 -0.39
N THR A 120 6.85 0.79 -1.18
CA THR A 120 5.99 0.31 -2.28
C THR A 120 6.55 0.71 -3.64
N TYR A 121 6.51 -0.21 -4.60
CA TYR A 121 6.96 -0.01 -5.97
C TYR A 121 5.88 -0.44 -6.97
N TYR A 122 5.73 0.36 -8.02
CA TYR A 122 4.98 0.01 -9.22
C TYR A 122 5.46 0.88 -10.39
N ASN A 123 5.11 0.51 -11.62
CA ASN A 123 5.45 1.29 -12.80
C ASN A 123 4.50 2.50 -12.93
N LEU A 124 4.92 3.67 -12.42
CA LEU A 124 4.10 4.89 -12.48
C LEU A 124 3.77 5.32 -13.92
N PRO A 125 4.70 5.32 -14.89
CA PRO A 125 4.35 5.57 -16.30
C PRO A 125 3.27 4.63 -16.85
N LEU A 126 3.29 3.35 -16.49
CA LEU A 126 2.25 2.39 -16.89
C LEU A 126 0.90 2.75 -16.26
N TRP A 127 0.89 3.12 -14.98
CA TRP A 127 -0.33 3.58 -14.31
C TRP A 127 -0.90 4.84 -14.96
N ILE A 128 -0.05 5.85 -15.22
CA ILE A 128 -0.46 7.09 -15.90
C ILE A 128 -1.07 6.78 -17.26
N LYS A 129 -0.45 5.89 -18.04
CA LYS A 129 -1.01 5.46 -19.32
C LYS A 129 -2.40 4.85 -19.14
N ALA A 130 -2.55 3.92 -18.20
CA ALA A 130 -3.82 3.24 -17.95
C ALA A 130 -4.95 4.19 -17.54
N VAL A 131 -4.64 5.27 -16.82
CA VAL A 131 -5.67 6.24 -16.38
C VAL A 131 -5.84 7.44 -17.33
N SER A 132 -5.10 7.50 -18.43
CA SER A 132 -5.20 8.58 -19.42
C SER A 132 -5.88 8.16 -20.72
N GLU A 133 -6.25 6.87 -20.84
CA GLU A 133 -7.05 6.32 -21.95
C GLU A 133 -8.54 6.58 -21.74
#